data_AF-A0AA88MT72-F1
#
_entry.id   AF-A0AA88MT72-F1
#
_cell.length_a   1.000
_cell.length_b   1.000
_cell.length_c   1.000
_cell.angle_alpha   90.00
_cell.angle_beta   90.00
_cell.angle_gamma   90.00
#
_symmetry.space_group_name_H-M   'P 1'
#
loop_
_entity.id
_entity.type
_entity.pdbx_description
1 polymer ?
#
loop_
_entity_poly.entity_id
_entity_poly.type
_entity_poly.pdbx_seq_one_letter_code
_entity_poly.pdbx_strand_id
1 'polypeptide(L)'
;MSPLAARLLLLLVLASPVFGQEKVRNRGYRKDPDADKYGSCLQGPPGTTGRDGNPGANGIPGTPGIPGRDGLKGEKGECMTEVFEEPWRPNYKQCAWNSLNYGIDLGKVADCTFTKMRSDSALRVLFSGSLRLKCKNACCQRWYFTFNGAECTGPLPIESIIYLDQGSPELNSTINIHRTSSVEGLCEGIKSGLVDVAVWVGTCADYPRGDASTGWNSVSRIIIEELPK
;
A
#
# COMPACT_ATOMS: atom_id res chain seq x y z
N MET A 1 24.35 50.12 23.33
CA MET A 1 23.65 50.68 22.14
C MET A 1 22.29 49.99 21.98
N SER A 2 21.29 50.48 22.70
CA SER A 2 19.94 50.62 22.16
C SER A 2 19.87 51.98 21.41
N PRO A 3 18.77 52.35 20.71
CA PRO A 3 17.53 51.61 20.49
C PRO A 3 17.13 51.45 19.01
N LEU A 4 16.17 50.56 18.75
CA LEU A 4 15.12 50.80 17.76
C LEU A 4 13.77 50.52 18.43
N ALA A 5 12.94 51.56 18.52
CA ALA A 5 11.70 51.53 19.29
C ALA A 5 10.47 51.68 18.39
N ALA A 6 9.40 50.99 18.81
CA ALA A 6 7.98 51.22 18.55
C ALA A 6 7.56 52.28 17.50
N ARG A 7 6.78 51.83 16.50
CA ARG A 7 5.34 52.16 16.35
C ARG A 7 4.69 51.14 15.38
N LEU A 8 3.48 50.58 15.55
CA LEU A 8 2.20 50.98 16.18
C LEU A 8 1.17 51.48 15.14
N LEU A 9 0.20 50.60 14.86
CA LEU A 9 -1.20 50.86 14.44
C LEU A 9 -1.60 51.22 12.97
N LEU A 10 -2.83 50.75 12.66
CA LEU A 10 -3.93 51.41 11.91
C LEU A 10 -3.99 51.36 10.34
N LEU A 11 -5.01 50.63 9.84
CA LEU A 11 -6.00 51.00 8.78
C LEU A 11 -5.59 50.98 7.27
N LEU A 12 -6.49 50.83 6.27
CA LEU A 12 -7.92 50.40 6.18
C LEU A 12 -8.29 50.02 4.72
N VAL A 13 -9.26 49.11 4.55
CA VAL A 13 -10.43 49.10 3.61
C VAL A 13 -10.25 49.63 2.16
N LEU A 14 -10.63 48.86 1.14
CA LEU A 14 -11.90 48.92 0.36
C LEU A 14 -11.92 47.75 -0.66
N ALA A 15 -13.04 47.16 -1.10
CA ALA A 15 -14.41 47.16 -0.60
C ALA A 15 -15.21 46.00 -1.23
N SER A 16 -16.33 45.64 -0.60
CA SER A 16 -17.47 44.96 -1.25
C SER A 16 -18.74 45.77 -0.99
N PRO A 17 -19.66 45.83 -1.96
CA PRO A 17 -21.08 45.97 -1.64
C PRO A 17 -21.95 44.90 -2.33
N VAL A 18 -23.16 44.73 -1.80
CA VAL A 18 -24.19 43.74 -2.21
C VAL A 18 -25.56 44.47 -2.22
N PHE A 19 -26.59 43.85 -2.82
CA PHE A 19 -27.96 44.40 -3.04
C PHE A 19 -27.99 45.51 -4.12
N GLY A 20 -29.08 45.81 -4.82
CA GLY A 20 -30.52 45.50 -4.76
C GLY A 20 -31.28 46.72 -5.36
N GLN A 21 -32.54 46.73 -5.79
CA GLN A 21 -33.67 45.78 -5.76
C GLN A 21 -34.82 46.39 -6.63
N GLU A 22 -35.63 45.57 -7.36
CA GLU A 22 -36.99 45.90 -7.89
C GLU A 22 -37.17 47.08 -8.92
N LYS A 23 -38.31 47.34 -9.62
CA LYS A 23 -39.45 46.55 -10.20
C LYS A 23 -40.35 47.51 -11.07
N VAL A 24 -41.37 46.99 -11.76
CA VAL A 24 -42.61 47.68 -12.27
C VAL A 24 -42.61 48.40 -13.67
N ARG A 25 -42.97 47.63 -14.72
CA ARG A 25 -44.13 47.82 -15.65
C ARG A 25 -44.76 49.22 -15.85
N ASN A 26 -44.83 49.72 -17.11
CA ASN A 26 -46.13 50.04 -17.78
C ASN A 26 -46.11 50.28 -19.32
N ARG A 27 -47.31 50.49 -19.89
CA ARG A 27 -47.65 50.68 -21.33
C ARG A 27 -47.25 52.04 -21.93
N GLY A 28 -47.13 52.08 -23.27
CA GLY A 28 -47.34 53.25 -24.14
C GLY A 28 -48.18 52.88 -25.37
N TYR A 29 -49.04 53.78 -25.88
CA TYR A 29 -50.03 53.49 -26.94
C TYR A 29 -50.39 54.77 -27.71
N ARG A 30 -50.41 54.75 -29.06
CA ARG A 30 -50.93 55.77 -30.02
C ARG A 30 -50.57 55.34 -31.46
N LYS A 31 -51.35 55.61 -32.52
CA LYS A 31 -52.64 56.34 -32.64
C LYS A 31 -53.41 55.90 -33.92
N ASP A 32 -54.74 55.98 -33.86
CA ASP A 32 -55.74 56.02 -34.95
C ASP A 32 -55.51 57.18 -35.96
N PRO A 33 -56.16 57.28 -37.15
CA PRO A 33 -57.56 56.86 -37.49
C PRO A 33 -57.73 56.18 -38.90
N ASP A 34 -58.91 55.94 -39.51
CA ASP A 34 -60.24 56.58 -39.43
C ASP A 34 -61.47 55.68 -39.79
N ALA A 35 -62.66 56.27 -39.58
CA ALA A 35 -64.08 55.87 -39.79
C ALA A 35 -64.47 55.33 -41.20
N ASP A 36 -65.71 54.95 -41.60
CA ASP A 36 -67.06 54.61 -41.03
C ASP A 36 -67.89 53.97 -42.22
N LYS A 37 -69.15 53.46 -42.19
CA LYS A 37 -70.05 52.77 -41.22
C LYS A 37 -71.51 52.71 -41.78
N TYR A 38 -72.29 51.68 -41.41
CA TYR A 38 -73.68 51.40 -41.87
C TYR A 38 -73.86 51.15 -43.40
N GLY A 39 -74.90 50.45 -43.88
CA GLY A 39 -75.86 49.59 -43.17
C GLY A 39 -77.14 49.22 -43.98
N SER A 40 -77.50 47.92 -43.98
CA SER A 40 -78.84 47.30 -44.26
C SER A 40 -79.62 47.58 -45.56
N CYS A 41 -79.94 46.52 -46.33
CA CYS A 41 -81.31 46.08 -46.70
C CYS A 41 -81.33 44.82 -47.61
N LEU A 42 -82.51 44.25 -47.90
CA LEU A 42 -82.72 42.94 -48.56
C LEU A 42 -83.44 43.06 -49.92
N GLN A 43 -83.10 42.18 -50.90
CA GLN A 43 -84.00 41.33 -51.73
C GLN A 43 -83.25 40.73 -52.95
N GLY A 44 -83.53 39.46 -53.32
CA GLY A 44 -83.02 38.77 -54.53
C GLY A 44 -84.06 38.71 -55.66
N PRO A 45 -83.67 38.42 -56.92
CA PRO A 45 -83.44 37.03 -57.41
C PRO A 45 -82.17 36.95 -58.33
N PRO A 46 -81.91 35.93 -59.20
CA PRO A 46 -82.60 34.66 -59.51
C PRO A 46 -81.66 33.41 -59.45
N GLY A 47 -81.97 32.34 -60.22
CA GLY A 47 -81.23 31.07 -60.28
C GLY A 47 -80.25 30.91 -61.46
N THR A 48 -79.40 29.88 -61.39
CA THR A 48 -78.19 29.71 -62.23
C THR A 48 -78.33 28.68 -63.36
N THR A 49 -77.73 28.98 -64.52
CA THR A 49 -77.39 27.96 -65.54
C THR A 49 -76.40 26.93 -64.97
N GLY A 50 -76.59 25.64 -65.29
CA GLY A 50 -75.65 24.58 -64.93
C GLY A 50 -74.27 24.79 -65.55
N ARG A 51 -73.22 24.36 -64.85
CA ARG A 51 -71.84 24.34 -65.37
C ARG A 51 -71.49 22.99 -65.97
N ASP A 52 -70.67 23.01 -67.01
CA ASP A 52 -70.07 21.80 -67.56
C ASP A 52 -69.18 21.07 -66.53
N GLY A 53 -69.03 19.76 -66.71
CA GLY A 53 -68.24 18.91 -65.82
C GLY A 53 -66.74 19.23 -65.88
N ASN A 54 -66.13 19.48 -64.71
CA ASN A 54 -64.68 19.65 -64.62
C ASN A 54 -63.93 18.38 -65.07
N PRO A 55 -62.73 18.51 -65.69
CA PRO A 55 -61.86 17.36 -65.95
C PRO A 55 -61.52 16.57 -64.68
N GLY A 56 -61.27 15.26 -64.85
CA GLY A 56 -60.89 14.36 -63.76
C GLY A 56 -59.60 14.81 -63.06
N ALA A 57 -59.55 14.63 -61.74
CA ALA A 57 -58.41 15.04 -60.93
C ALA A 57 -57.15 14.22 -61.21
N ASN A 58 -55.99 14.87 -61.17
CA ASN A 58 -54.68 14.21 -61.29
C ASN A 58 -54.45 13.21 -60.13
N GLY A 59 -53.74 12.12 -60.43
CA GLY A 59 -53.40 11.09 -59.45
C GLY A 59 -52.55 11.62 -58.29
N ILE A 60 -52.74 11.04 -57.10
CA ILE A 60 -52.07 11.43 -55.86
C ILE A 60 -50.57 11.04 -55.94
N PRO A 61 -49.63 11.95 -55.62
CA PRO A 61 -48.21 11.59 -55.53
C PRO A 61 -47.94 10.49 -54.49
N GLY A 62 -47.00 9.59 -54.80
CA GLY A 62 -46.59 8.54 -53.87
C GLY A 62 -45.95 9.08 -52.59
N THR A 63 -46.24 8.44 -51.45
CA THR A 63 -45.68 8.83 -50.15
C THR A 63 -44.16 8.60 -50.07
N PRO A 64 -43.39 9.50 -49.44
CA PRO A 64 -41.95 9.29 -49.20
C PRO A 64 -41.64 7.98 -48.47
N GLY A 65 -40.46 7.42 -48.74
CA GLY A 65 -39.97 6.21 -48.07
C GLY A 65 -39.73 6.41 -46.56
N ILE A 66 -39.91 5.35 -45.79
CA ILE A 66 -39.71 5.35 -44.34
C ILE A 66 -38.20 5.51 -44.05
N PRO A 67 -37.79 6.40 -43.12
CA PRO A 67 -36.39 6.50 -42.69
C PRO A 67 -35.83 5.17 -42.15
N GLY A 68 -34.53 4.96 -42.34
CA GLY A 68 -33.82 3.81 -41.78
C GLY A 68 -33.84 3.81 -40.24
N ARG A 69 -33.78 2.61 -39.65
CA ARG A 69 -33.75 2.44 -38.20
C ARG A 69 -32.34 2.65 -37.66
N ASP A 70 -32.22 3.37 -36.54
CA ASP A 70 -30.95 3.59 -35.86
C ASP A 70 -30.25 2.28 -35.46
N GLY A 71 -28.92 2.30 -35.51
CA GLY A 71 -28.07 1.18 -35.11
C GLY A 71 -28.13 0.90 -33.61
N LEU A 72 -27.81 -0.34 -33.23
CA LEU A 72 -27.72 -0.73 -31.82
C LEU A 72 -26.59 0.04 -31.13
N LYS A 73 -26.90 0.60 -29.95
CA LYS A 73 -25.91 1.28 -29.11
C LYS A 73 -24.91 0.27 -28.56
N GLY A 74 -23.62 0.53 -28.72
CA GLY A 74 -22.54 -0.31 -28.19
C GLY A 74 -22.59 -0.46 -26.67
N GLU A 75 -22.06 -1.59 -26.20
CA GLU A 75 -22.02 -1.95 -24.78
C GLU A 75 -21.13 -0.99 -23.97
N LYS A 76 -21.43 -0.85 -22.69
CA LYS A 76 -20.66 0.01 -21.78
C LYS A 76 -19.41 -0.74 -21.32
N GLY A 77 -18.23 -0.24 -21.69
CA GLY A 77 -16.96 -0.80 -21.21
C GLY A 77 -16.88 -0.87 -19.68
N GLU A 78 -16.32 -1.97 -19.18
CA GLU A 78 -16.20 -2.24 -17.74
C GLU A 78 -15.08 -1.40 -17.11
N CYS A 79 -15.28 -0.98 -15.86
CA CYS A 79 -14.23 -0.32 -15.09
C CYS A 79 -13.29 -1.39 -14.51
N MET A 80 -12.12 -1.57 -15.13
CA MET A 80 -11.01 -2.27 -14.49
C MET A 80 -10.71 -1.61 -13.13
N THR A 81 -10.93 -2.36 -12.06
CA THR A 81 -10.57 -1.91 -10.70
C THR A 81 -9.18 -2.44 -10.42
N GLU A 82 -8.16 -1.63 -10.71
CA GLU A 82 -6.79 -1.98 -10.33
C GLU A 82 -6.68 -1.99 -8.80
N VAL A 83 -6.49 -3.18 -8.24
CA VAL A 83 -6.17 -3.36 -6.83
C VAL A 83 -4.71 -2.95 -6.66
N PHE A 84 -4.50 -1.70 -6.26
CA PHE A 84 -3.20 -1.24 -5.78
C PHE A 84 -2.87 -1.97 -4.48
N GLU A 85 -2.16 -3.09 -4.59
CA GLU A 85 -1.51 -3.72 -3.44
C GLU A 85 -0.62 -2.68 -2.72
N GLU A 86 -0.63 -2.67 -1.38
CA GLU A 86 0.18 -1.69 -0.65
C GLU A 86 1.67 -1.91 -0.97
N PRO A 87 2.36 -0.90 -1.54
CA PRO A 87 3.74 -1.07 -1.99
C PRO A 87 4.63 -1.51 -0.84
N TRP A 88 5.47 -2.53 -1.08
CA TRP A 88 6.21 -3.21 -0.02
C TRP A 88 7.12 -2.24 0.74
N ARG A 89 6.65 -1.78 1.90
CA ARG A 89 7.45 -1.00 2.84
C ARG A 89 8.46 -1.94 3.50
N PRO A 90 9.78 -1.67 3.43
CA PRO A 90 10.78 -2.41 4.17
C PRO A 90 10.52 -2.32 5.67
N ASN A 91 10.49 -3.47 6.34
CA ASN A 91 10.39 -3.58 7.78
C ASN A 91 11.58 -4.39 8.28
N TYR A 92 12.51 -3.72 8.96
CA TYR A 92 13.73 -4.35 9.45
C TYR A 92 14.13 -3.78 10.81
N LYS A 93 14.87 -4.57 11.60
CA LYS A 93 15.41 -4.16 12.90
C LYS A 93 16.80 -4.75 13.09
N GLN A 94 17.68 -3.98 13.72
CA GLN A 94 18.97 -4.45 14.23
C GLN A 94 19.01 -4.24 15.74
N CYS A 95 19.14 -5.33 16.50
CA CYS A 95 19.64 -5.26 17.86
C CYS A 95 21.16 -5.48 17.86
N ALA A 96 21.88 -4.74 18.72
CA ALA A 96 23.33 -4.76 18.76
C ALA A 96 23.85 -4.64 20.20
N TRP A 97 24.93 -5.34 20.49
CA TRP A 97 25.57 -5.40 21.80
C TRP A 97 27.07 -5.17 21.67
N ASN A 98 27.66 -4.44 22.62
CA ASN A 98 29.11 -4.18 22.64
C ASN A 98 29.93 -5.41 23.06
N SER A 99 29.30 -6.37 23.75
CA SER A 99 29.82 -7.68 24.12
C SER A 99 28.64 -8.59 24.47
N LEU A 100 28.72 -9.88 24.12
CA LEU A 100 27.80 -10.94 24.59
C LEU A 100 28.55 -12.03 25.38
N ASN A 101 29.77 -11.72 25.86
CA ASN A 101 30.69 -12.67 26.47
C ASN A 101 30.29 -13.06 27.91
N TYR A 102 29.12 -13.69 28.05
CA TYR A 102 28.53 -14.11 29.32
C TYR A 102 28.89 -15.55 29.74
N GLY A 103 29.72 -16.27 28.97
CA GLY A 103 30.11 -17.65 29.26
C GLY A 103 28.98 -18.68 29.06
N ILE A 104 28.03 -18.40 28.17
CA ILE A 104 26.86 -19.25 27.93
C ILE A 104 27.26 -20.42 27.02
N ASP A 105 27.57 -21.57 27.65
CA ASP A 105 27.79 -22.85 26.99
C ASP A 105 26.53 -23.37 26.26
N LEU A 106 25.36 -23.20 26.89
CA LEU A 106 24.06 -23.72 26.46
C LEU A 106 22.95 -22.76 26.93
N GLY A 107 21.94 -22.53 26.10
CA GLY A 107 20.80 -21.67 26.41
C GLY A 107 20.71 -20.38 25.57
N LYS A 108 19.80 -19.49 25.95
CA LYS A 108 19.50 -18.22 25.25
C LYS A 108 20.69 -17.25 25.43
N VAL A 109 21.27 -16.77 24.33
CA VAL A 109 22.39 -15.82 24.38
C VAL A 109 21.88 -14.37 24.34
N ALA A 110 20.94 -14.08 23.44
CA ALA A 110 20.37 -12.76 23.24
C ALA A 110 19.03 -12.85 22.48
N ASP A 111 18.22 -11.80 22.58
CA ASP A 111 16.98 -11.64 21.84
C ASP A 111 16.77 -10.23 21.27
N CYS A 112 15.83 -10.15 20.33
CA CYS A 112 15.47 -8.94 19.64
C CYS A 112 13.99 -9.01 19.24
N THR A 113 13.09 -8.57 20.11
CA THR A 113 11.65 -8.54 19.81
C THR A 113 11.38 -7.70 18.56
N PHE A 114 10.64 -8.26 17.60
CA PHE A 114 10.34 -7.65 16.31
C PHE A 114 8.83 -7.53 16.08
N THR A 115 8.39 -6.46 15.44
CA THR A 115 6.98 -6.31 15.03
C THR A 115 6.86 -6.76 13.57
N LYS A 116 6.35 -7.97 13.35
CA LYS A 116 6.06 -8.51 12.01
C LYS A 116 4.72 -7.98 11.54
N MET A 117 4.69 -7.27 10.41
CA MET A 117 3.50 -6.56 9.93
C MET A 117 2.51 -7.49 9.24
N ARG A 118 2.99 -8.40 8.38
CA ARG A 118 2.15 -9.29 7.56
C ARG A 118 2.25 -10.73 8.06
N SER A 119 1.14 -11.49 8.01
CA SER A 119 1.16 -12.93 8.28
C SER A 119 1.63 -13.73 7.08
N ASP A 120 1.42 -13.23 5.86
CA ASP A 120 1.97 -13.81 4.64
C ASP A 120 3.24 -13.06 4.22
N SER A 121 4.30 -13.32 4.98
CA SER A 121 5.66 -12.84 4.70
C SER A 121 6.66 -13.74 5.42
N ALA A 122 7.92 -13.75 4.99
CA ALA A 122 8.99 -14.43 5.70
C ALA A 122 9.69 -13.48 6.69
N LEU A 123 10.47 -14.03 7.63
CA LEU A 123 11.50 -13.29 8.37
C LEU A 123 12.87 -13.83 7.98
N ARG A 124 13.71 -13.00 7.35
CA ARG A 124 15.15 -13.28 7.27
C ARG A 124 15.79 -12.83 8.58
N VAL A 125 16.64 -13.69 9.14
CA VAL A 125 17.40 -13.40 10.37
C VAL A 125 18.88 -13.64 10.13
N LEU A 126 19.71 -12.78 10.73
CA LEU A 126 21.15 -12.91 10.72
C LEU A 126 21.70 -12.53 12.10
N PHE A 127 22.32 -13.49 12.78
CA PHE A 127 23.26 -13.21 13.86
C PHE A 127 24.64 -12.96 13.25
N SER A 128 25.37 -11.97 13.77
CA SER A 128 26.78 -11.75 13.47
C SER A 128 27.54 -11.41 14.73
N GLY A 129 28.56 -12.21 15.07
CA GLY A 129 29.36 -12.01 16.27
C GLY A 129 30.50 -13.04 16.38
N SER A 130 31.42 -12.80 17.31
CA SER A 130 32.52 -13.71 17.62
C SER A 130 32.00 -15.04 18.18
N LEU A 131 32.23 -16.16 17.49
CA LEU A 131 31.94 -17.51 17.97
C LEU A 131 33.24 -18.27 18.24
N ARG A 132 33.22 -19.18 19.23
CA ARG A 132 34.30 -20.14 19.49
C ARG A 132 33.78 -21.38 20.22
N LEU A 133 34.04 -22.56 19.65
CA LEU A 133 33.98 -23.85 20.36
C LEU A 133 35.39 -24.26 20.80
N LYS A 134 35.52 -24.89 21.97
CA LYS A 134 36.75 -25.49 22.49
C LYS A 134 36.45 -26.82 23.16
N CYS A 135 37.34 -27.80 23.02
CA CYS A 135 37.24 -29.10 23.70
C CYS A 135 38.63 -29.75 23.80
N LYS A 136 38.69 -31.03 24.18
CA LYS A 136 39.92 -31.86 24.17
C LYS A 136 39.84 -33.01 23.16
N ASN A 137 38.67 -33.63 23.05
CA ASN A 137 38.33 -34.64 22.06
C ASN A 137 37.35 -34.03 21.05
N ALA A 138 37.12 -34.69 19.91
CA ALA A 138 36.06 -34.35 18.95
C ALA A 138 34.74 -33.95 19.64
N CYS A 139 34.24 -32.75 19.35
CA CYS A 139 33.06 -32.15 19.97
C CYS A 139 32.26 -31.30 18.96
N CYS A 140 31.01 -31.00 19.29
CA CYS A 140 30.13 -30.22 18.41
C CYS A 140 29.12 -29.39 19.21
N GLN A 141 28.92 -28.14 18.79
CA GLN A 141 27.83 -27.29 19.28
C GLN A 141 27.21 -26.47 18.15
N ARG A 142 25.92 -26.18 18.29
CA ARG A 142 25.11 -25.44 17.31
C ARG A 142 24.66 -24.10 17.88
N TRP A 143 24.70 -23.05 17.06
CA TRP A 143 24.08 -21.76 17.33
C TRP A 143 22.84 -21.64 16.45
N TYR A 144 21.68 -21.38 17.02
CA TYR A 144 20.41 -21.49 16.32
C TYR A 144 19.40 -20.40 16.71
N PHE A 145 18.44 -20.13 15.83
CA PHE A 145 17.37 -19.15 16.05
C PHE A 145 16.06 -19.80 16.51
N THR A 146 15.38 -19.13 17.44
CA THR A 146 13.98 -19.39 17.80
C THR A 146 13.10 -18.16 17.58
N PHE A 147 11.85 -18.39 17.21
CA PHE A 147 10.79 -17.40 17.07
C PHE A 147 9.70 -17.72 18.10
N ASN A 148 9.44 -16.80 19.04
CA ASN A 148 8.54 -17.03 20.18
C ASN A 148 8.89 -18.31 20.99
N GLY A 149 10.18 -18.64 21.09
CA GLY A 149 10.69 -19.81 21.80
C GLY A 149 10.65 -21.14 21.04
N ALA A 150 10.10 -21.19 19.81
CA ALA A 150 10.13 -22.36 18.95
C ALA A 150 11.20 -22.23 17.84
N GLU A 151 11.85 -23.32 17.46
CA GLU A 151 12.73 -23.34 16.27
C GLU A 151 11.93 -23.16 14.98
N CYS A 152 12.59 -22.72 13.91
CA CYS A 152 11.93 -22.59 12.61
C CYS A 152 11.54 -23.96 12.04
N THR A 153 10.31 -24.09 11.55
CA THR A 153 9.79 -25.34 10.96
C THR A 153 9.57 -25.26 9.44
N GLY A 154 9.86 -24.10 8.82
CA GLY A 154 9.61 -23.86 7.40
C GLY A 154 10.61 -22.85 6.84
N PRO A 155 11.55 -23.25 5.95
CA PRO A 155 11.71 -24.60 5.42
C PRO A 155 12.34 -25.60 6.41
N LEU A 156 13.26 -25.14 7.27
CA LEU A 156 14.05 -25.94 8.22
C LEU A 156 14.48 -25.05 9.42
N PRO A 157 15.00 -25.62 10.52
CA PRO A 157 15.67 -24.85 11.57
C PRO A 157 16.81 -23.99 11.02
N ILE A 158 16.95 -22.78 11.58
CA ILE A 158 18.01 -21.85 11.19
C ILE A 158 19.15 -21.97 12.19
N GLU A 159 20.25 -22.58 11.77
CA GLU A 159 21.39 -22.89 12.63
C GLU A 159 22.75 -22.81 11.91
N SER A 160 23.80 -22.73 12.72
CA SER A 160 25.20 -22.81 12.31
C SER A 160 25.91 -23.75 13.27
N ILE A 161 26.51 -24.81 12.74
CA ILE A 161 27.16 -25.86 13.53
C ILE A 161 28.68 -25.65 13.49
N ILE A 162 29.31 -25.67 14.67
CA ILE A 162 30.75 -25.79 14.79
C ILE A 162 31.06 -27.20 15.29
N TYR A 163 31.74 -27.98 14.44
CA TYR A 163 32.47 -29.17 14.83
C TYR A 163 33.92 -28.79 15.14
N LEU A 164 34.52 -29.39 16.17
CA LEU A 164 35.93 -29.25 16.46
C LEU A 164 36.52 -30.59 16.88
N ASP A 165 37.54 -31.02 16.16
CA ASP A 165 38.44 -32.11 16.52
C ASP A 165 39.88 -31.59 16.46
N GLN A 166 40.71 -32.07 17.39
CA GLN A 166 42.12 -31.68 17.52
C GLN A 166 43.08 -32.77 17.03
N GLY A 167 42.57 -33.98 16.73
CA GLY A 167 43.39 -35.08 16.22
C GLY A 167 44.31 -35.67 17.29
N SER A 168 45.62 -35.70 17.03
CA SER A 168 46.57 -36.43 17.89
C SER A 168 46.73 -35.79 19.28
N PRO A 169 46.61 -36.57 20.39
CA PRO A 169 46.90 -36.11 21.75
C PRO A 169 48.32 -35.58 21.98
N GLU A 170 49.25 -35.85 21.05
CA GLU A 170 50.63 -35.37 21.08
C GLU A 170 50.72 -33.84 21.01
N LEU A 171 49.72 -33.20 20.37
CA LEU A 171 49.57 -31.76 20.31
C LEU A 171 48.51 -31.31 21.32
N ASN A 172 48.93 -30.86 22.51
CA ASN A 172 48.08 -30.26 23.55
C ASN A 172 47.46 -28.89 23.15
N SER A 173 47.28 -28.66 21.84
CA SER A 173 46.87 -27.42 21.22
C SER A 173 45.35 -27.24 21.24
N THR A 174 44.77 -26.91 22.41
CA THR A 174 43.34 -26.60 22.48
C THR A 174 43.01 -25.37 21.64
N ILE A 175 42.46 -25.60 20.43
CA ILE A 175 42.12 -24.55 19.47
C ILE A 175 41.14 -23.58 20.13
N ASN A 176 41.56 -22.31 20.29
CA ASN A 176 40.80 -21.26 20.97
C ASN A 176 40.70 -20.01 20.07
N ILE A 177 40.29 -20.23 18.82
CA ILE A 177 40.13 -19.16 17.83
C ILE A 177 38.73 -18.56 17.98
N HIS A 178 38.66 -17.35 18.54
CA HIS A 178 37.47 -16.52 18.51
C HIS A 178 37.37 -15.84 17.14
N ARG A 179 36.32 -16.16 16.36
CA ARG A 179 36.15 -15.68 14.99
C ARG A 179 34.74 -15.12 14.79
N THR A 180 34.63 -13.95 14.17
CA THR A 180 33.33 -13.44 13.72
C THR A 180 32.71 -14.40 12.71
N SER A 181 31.55 -14.95 13.04
CA SER A 181 30.79 -15.88 12.22
C SER A 181 29.33 -15.41 12.12
N SER A 182 28.60 -15.98 11.16
CA SER A 182 27.15 -15.78 11.03
C SER A 182 26.36 -17.03 11.41
N VAL A 183 25.13 -16.78 11.86
CA VAL A 183 24.00 -17.72 11.80
C VAL A 183 22.95 -16.99 10.99
N GLU A 184 22.50 -17.50 9.85
CA GLU A 184 21.50 -16.82 9.06
C GLU A 184 20.55 -17.77 8.33
N GLY A 185 19.36 -17.28 7.99
CA GLY A 185 18.37 -18.03 7.25
C GLY A 185 17.05 -17.27 7.09
N LEU A 186 16.08 -17.93 6.47
CA LEU A 186 14.75 -17.43 6.21
C LEU A 186 13.73 -18.33 6.93
N CYS A 187 12.78 -17.74 7.66
CA CYS A 187 11.71 -18.49 8.33
C CYS A 187 10.32 -18.05 7.90
N GLU A 188 9.47 -19.02 7.60
CA GLU A 188 8.07 -18.87 7.20
C GLU A 188 7.09 -19.35 8.28
N GLY A 189 5.78 -19.17 8.04
CA GLY A 189 4.70 -19.62 8.93
C GLY A 189 4.50 -18.77 10.20
N ILE A 190 5.41 -17.84 10.48
CA ILE A 190 5.33 -16.90 11.60
C ILE A 190 4.18 -15.91 11.35
N LYS A 191 3.23 -15.81 12.30
CA LYS A 191 2.11 -14.86 12.23
C LYS A 191 2.56 -13.42 12.47
N SER A 192 1.82 -12.45 11.94
CA SER A 192 2.01 -11.03 12.27
C SER A 192 1.71 -10.73 13.74
N GLY A 193 2.32 -9.67 14.26
CA GLY A 193 2.33 -9.28 15.67
C GLY A 193 3.74 -9.12 16.22
N LEU A 194 3.88 -9.18 17.54
CA LEU A 194 5.18 -9.22 18.20
C LEU A 194 5.78 -10.64 18.11
N VAL A 195 7.05 -10.72 17.77
CA VAL A 195 7.83 -11.95 17.65
C VAL A 195 9.10 -11.81 18.47
N ASP A 196 9.31 -12.66 19.48
CA ASP A 196 10.61 -12.76 20.15
C ASP A 196 11.57 -13.57 19.27
N VAL A 197 12.54 -12.89 18.64
CA VAL A 197 13.57 -13.51 17.82
C VAL A 197 14.84 -13.63 18.66
N ALA A 198 15.23 -14.85 18.98
CA ALA A 198 16.32 -15.13 19.91
C ALA A 198 17.36 -16.09 19.33
N VAL A 199 18.63 -15.87 19.67
CA VAL A 199 19.75 -16.76 19.31
C VAL A 199 20.21 -17.55 20.54
N TRP A 200 20.44 -18.85 20.35
CA TRP A 200 20.70 -19.84 21.39
C TRP A 200 21.96 -20.64 21.08
N VAL A 201 22.61 -21.19 22.11
CA VAL A 201 23.61 -22.27 21.97
C VAL A 201 22.98 -23.60 22.38
N GLY A 202 23.24 -24.66 21.61
CA GLY A 202 22.77 -26.02 21.85
C GLY A 202 23.81 -27.09 21.54
N THR A 203 23.47 -28.34 21.85
CA THR A 203 24.23 -29.53 21.49
C THR A 203 23.91 -30.00 20.07
N CYS A 204 24.87 -30.65 19.41
CA CYS A 204 24.60 -31.48 18.24
C CYS A 204 24.09 -32.87 18.68
N ALA A 205 23.59 -33.70 17.76
CA ALA A 205 23.06 -35.03 18.07
C ALA A 205 24.15 -36.05 18.46
N ASP A 206 25.20 -36.19 17.63
CA ASP A 206 26.09 -37.35 17.67
C ASP A 206 27.47 -37.10 18.35
N TYR A 207 27.63 -35.96 19.02
CA TYR A 207 28.93 -35.50 19.55
C TYR A 207 28.80 -34.87 20.94
N PRO A 208 29.83 -35.00 21.81
CA PRO A 208 29.82 -34.34 23.10
C PRO A 208 29.90 -32.81 22.95
N ARG A 209 29.36 -32.09 23.94
CA ARG A 209 29.51 -30.63 24.04
C ARG A 209 30.95 -30.22 24.32
N GLY A 210 31.30 -29.00 23.96
CA GLY A 210 32.53 -28.36 24.39
C GLY A 210 32.29 -27.27 25.45
N ASP A 211 33.25 -26.35 25.47
CA ASP A 211 33.27 -25.02 26.08
C ASP A 211 32.96 -24.03 24.93
N ALA A 212 31.81 -23.36 24.97
CA ALA A 212 31.31 -22.47 23.91
C ALA A 212 31.31 -21.00 24.36
N SER A 213 31.65 -20.10 23.43
CA SER A 213 31.74 -18.67 23.68
C SER A 213 31.14 -17.88 22.53
N THR A 214 30.39 -16.84 22.87
CA THR A 214 29.71 -15.92 21.95
C THR A 214 30.06 -14.48 22.32
N GLY A 215 30.32 -13.62 21.33
CA GLY A 215 30.60 -12.20 21.51
C GLY A 215 31.90 -11.87 22.28
N TRP A 216 32.89 -12.77 22.30
CA TRP A 216 34.18 -12.50 22.95
C TRP A 216 34.90 -11.33 22.29
N ASN A 217 35.17 -10.29 23.08
CA ASN A 217 35.87 -9.05 22.70
C ASN A 217 35.39 -8.43 21.37
N SER A 218 34.11 -8.62 21.03
CA SER A 218 33.53 -8.12 19.80
C SER A 218 32.11 -7.61 20.03
N VAL A 219 31.74 -6.61 19.23
CA VAL A 219 30.32 -6.33 18.97
C VAL A 219 29.63 -7.58 18.46
N SER A 220 28.34 -7.72 18.78
CA SER A 220 27.45 -8.76 18.24
C SER A 220 26.13 -8.13 17.80
N ARG A 221 25.45 -8.73 16.83
CA ARG A 221 24.21 -8.20 16.24
C ARG A 221 23.22 -9.30 15.92
N ILE A 222 21.93 -8.99 16.05
CA ILE A 222 20.82 -9.71 15.40
C ILE A 222 20.16 -8.71 14.45
N ILE A 223 20.17 -9.03 13.17
CA ILE A 223 19.43 -8.32 12.11
C ILE A 223 18.22 -9.17 11.74
N ILE A 224 17.06 -8.51 11.60
CA ILE A 224 15.78 -9.12 11.26
C ILE A 224 15.19 -8.30 10.12
N GLU A 225 14.80 -8.96 9.04
CA GLU A 225 14.19 -8.34 7.86
C GLU A 225 12.89 -9.09 7.54
N GLU A 226 11.77 -8.38 7.49
CA GLU A 226 10.54 -8.93 6.91
C GLU A 226 10.64 -8.87 5.39
N LEU A 227 10.45 -9.99 4.71
CA LEU A 227 10.53 -10.13 3.25
C LEU A 227 9.20 -10.65 2.69
N PRO A 228 8.80 -10.26 1.46
CA PRO A 228 7.69 -10.92 0.78
C PRO A 228 8.00 -12.40 0.52
N LYS A 229 6.98 -13.15 0.16
CA LYS A 229 7.13 -14.47 -0.48
C LYS A 229 7.08 -14.32 -2.00
#